data_AF-A0A6I2H3M3-F1
#
_entry.id   AF-A0A6I2H3M3-F1
#
_cell.length_a   1.000
_cell.length_b   1.000
_cell.length_c   1.000
_cell.angle_alpha   90.00
_cell.angle_beta   90.00
_cell.angle_gamma   90.00
#
_symmetry.space_group_name_H-M   'P 1'
#
loop_
_entity.id
_entity.type
_entity.pdbx_description
1 polymer ?
#
loop_
_entity_poly.entity_id
_entity_poly.type
_entity_poly.pdbx_seq_one_letter_code
_entity_poly.pdbx_strand_id
1 'polypeptide(L)'
;MPLPPFSVPSLRARPALRCALALLLCALAACGSPDDTLDPGTPGGAPTSAGQAAQPGTGGAAPDAGSGSAATSPGSPGAVSAAAPAGSLVKRLQAQPMAASGSEGWLAPTALQLHAFAQALAALLDAPGSAQARQELAQLGFSTADFRDSASGTPLLLVEDAAQARGAGTVVLNLAPARDLWLEAPHATSDTGTGDEAARLLVSLGARALVVTGADRCASAALTPCTAGATSACGGQLRVSDAAHYTENFFTAAHRALRAALPHTPALSVHGFVTGGTEAAVVSDGTRASAAPGALTLRVRDALNHRLPQGRATSCNDPADTAYRPLCATTNVQGRIDNGAADACLQGAGSASGLFLHVEQAPALRRAGASEDAVEAALMDSFTCSLPGPARGCGA
;
A
#
# COMPACT_ATOMS: atom_id res chain seq x y z
N MET A 1 38.30 54.86 12.85
CA MET A 1 38.71 53.52 12.36
C MET A 1 38.14 53.35 10.96
N PRO A 2 38.97 53.30 9.90
CA PRO A 2 38.48 53.11 8.54
C PRO A 2 38.35 51.61 8.22
N LEU A 3 37.27 51.24 7.54
CA LEU A 3 36.98 49.88 7.07
C LEU A 3 37.88 49.50 5.88
N PRO A 4 38.25 48.22 5.70
CA PRO A 4 39.11 47.77 4.61
C PRO A 4 38.37 47.67 3.26
N PRO A 5 39.06 47.80 2.12
CA PRO A 5 38.46 47.72 0.79
C PRO A 5 38.22 46.27 0.33
N PHE A 6 37.07 46.07 -0.32
CA PHE A 6 36.68 44.85 -1.02
C PHE A 6 37.58 44.57 -2.23
N SER A 7 38.05 43.32 -2.37
CA SER A 7 38.74 42.83 -3.56
C SER A 7 37.81 41.96 -4.41
N VAL A 8 37.70 42.28 -5.70
CA VAL A 8 36.96 41.52 -6.72
C VAL A 8 37.94 40.59 -7.46
N PRO A 9 37.64 39.29 -7.65
CA PRO A 9 38.51 38.42 -8.43
C PRO A 9 38.32 38.61 -9.95
N SER A 10 39.46 38.78 -10.62
CA SER A 10 39.65 38.90 -12.07
C SER A 10 39.23 37.64 -12.82
N LEU A 11 38.30 37.76 -13.77
CA LEU A 11 38.13 36.78 -14.85
C LEU A 11 39.38 36.79 -15.74
N ARG A 12 39.99 35.63 -15.96
CA ARG A 12 40.97 35.40 -17.04
C ARG A 12 40.39 34.44 -18.06
N ALA A 13 40.15 34.97 -19.25
CA ALA A 13 39.89 34.23 -20.47
C ALA A 13 41.16 33.50 -20.95
N ARG A 14 40.99 32.30 -21.51
CA ARG A 14 41.95 31.64 -22.42
C ARG A 14 41.20 30.87 -23.51
N PRO A 15 41.84 30.64 -24.68
CA PRO A 15 41.21 30.76 -25.98
C PRO A 15 40.83 29.43 -26.66
N ALA A 16 40.07 29.59 -27.74
CA ALA A 16 39.53 28.58 -28.64
C ALA A 16 40.56 27.67 -29.33
N LEU A 17 40.15 26.43 -29.61
CA LEU A 17 40.65 25.64 -30.74
C LEU A 17 39.49 24.93 -31.43
N ARG A 18 39.46 25.07 -32.76
CA ARG A 18 38.44 24.63 -33.73
C ARG A 18 38.77 23.23 -34.30
N CYS A 19 37.80 22.72 -35.07
CA CYS A 19 37.82 21.56 -36.01
C CYS A 19 37.47 20.20 -35.37
N ALA A 20 36.58 19.36 -35.91
CA ALA A 20 36.06 19.23 -37.28
C ALA A 20 34.60 18.73 -37.28
N LEU A 21 33.83 19.26 -38.24
CA LEU A 21 32.48 18.85 -38.64
C LEU A 21 32.60 18.21 -40.04
N ALA A 22 32.09 16.99 -40.22
CA ALA A 22 31.85 16.36 -41.52
C ALA A 22 30.41 15.81 -41.50
N LEU A 23 29.45 16.44 -42.19
CA LEU A 23 29.05 16.18 -43.59
C LEU A 23 28.52 14.76 -43.84
N LEU A 24 27.19 14.61 -43.82
CA LEU A 24 26.51 13.80 -44.83
C LEU A 24 25.10 14.35 -45.09
N LEU A 25 24.93 14.90 -46.29
CA LEU A 25 23.68 15.34 -46.87
C LEU A 25 23.71 14.79 -48.30
N CYS A 26 22.78 13.90 -48.64
CA CYS A 26 22.38 13.64 -50.01
C CYS A 26 20.87 13.44 -50.01
N ALA A 27 20.23 14.15 -50.93
CA ALA A 27 18.81 14.43 -50.99
C ALA A 27 18.18 13.82 -52.26
N LEU A 28 16.85 14.01 -52.36
CA LEU A 28 15.98 13.96 -53.55
C LEU A 28 15.55 12.55 -53.97
N ALA A 29 14.30 12.29 -54.37
CA ALA A 29 13.06 13.05 -54.51
C ALA A 29 11.94 12.06 -54.86
N ALA A 30 10.68 12.35 -54.53
CA ALA A 30 9.53 12.21 -55.45
C ALA A 30 8.24 12.68 -54.78
N CYS A 31 7.55 13.58 -55.50
CA CYS A 31 6.21 14.08 -55.23
C CYS A 31 5.15 12.98 -55.38
N GLY A 32 4.05 13.13 -54.65
CA GLY A 32 2.78 12.42 -54.88
C GLY A 32 1.75 12.83 -53.83
N SER A 33 0.88 13.77 -54.18
CA SER A 33 -0.28 14.20 -53.39
C SER A 33 -1.51 13.30 -53.68
N PRO A 34 -2.73 13.65 -53.21
CA PRO A 34 -3.43 13.04 -52.09
C PRO A 34 -4.66 12.23 -52.55
N ASP A 35 -5.20 11.38 -51.68
CA ASP A 35 -6.65 11.08 -51.59
C ASP A 35 -6.83 10.08 -50.46
N ASP A 36 -7.53 10.48 -49.40
CA ASP A 36 -8.62 9.68 -48.87
C ASP A 36 -9.43 10.49 -47.86
N THR A 37 -10.65 10.73 -48.31
CA THR A 37 -11.80 11.24 -47.59
C THR A 37 -12.15 10.38 -46.38
N LEU A 38 -12.27 10.99 -45.20
CA LEU A 38 -13.07 10.43 -44.11
C LEU A 38 -14.11 11.45 -43.64
N ASP A 39 -15.35 11.01 -43.80
CA ASP A 39 -16.64 11.59 -43.50
C ASP A 39 -16.94 11.54 -41.98
N PRO A 40 -17.44 12.62 -41.33
CA PRO A 40 -17.87 12.56 -39.94
C PRO A 40 -19.38 12.25 -39.85
N GLY A 41 -19.69 10.98 -39.62
CA GLY A 41 -21.05 10.51 -39.32
C GLY A 41 -21.49 10.78 -37.88
N THR A 42 -22.49 11.65 -37.77
CA THR A 42 -23.48 11.99 -36.73
C THR A 42 -23.70 11.03 -35.53
N PRO A 43 -23.98 11.55 -34.32
CA PRO A 43 -24.29 10.77 -33.12
C PRO A 43 -25.77 10.35 -33.05
N GLY A 44 -26.04 9.12 -32.59
CA GLY A 44 -27.41 8.65 -32.37
C GLY A 44 -27.52 7.63 -31.24
N GLY A 45 -28.47 7.86 -30.34
CA GLY A 45 -29.14 6.79 -29.58
C GLY A 45 -28.91 6.77 -28.08
N ALA A 46 -29.70 7.55 -27.33
CA ALA A 46 -29.99 7.29 -25.93
C ALA A 46 -30.98 6.11 -25.81
N PRO A 47 -30.83 5.19 -24.84
CA PRO A 47 -31.89 4.25 -24.51
C PRO A 47 -32.79 4.81 -23.41
N THR A 48 -34.07 4.97 -23.76
CA THR A 48 -35.21 5.14 -22.86
C THR A 48 -35.39 3.90 -21.98
N SER A 49 -35.35 4.05 -20.66
CA SER A 49 -35.86 3.04 -19.73
C SER A 49 -37.26 3.44 -19.26
N ALA A 50 -38.25 2.68 -19.72
CA ALA A 50 -39.62 2.75 -19.23
C ALA A 50 -39.69 2.06 -17.86
N GLY A 51 -40.11 2.80 -16.84
CA GLY A 51 -40.53 2.25 -15.57
C GLY A 51 -41.83 1.48 -15.72
N GLN A 52 -41.88 0.28 -15.13
CA GLN A 52 -43.14 -0.39 -14.80
C GLN A 52 -43.15 -0.72 -13.32
N ALA A 53 -44.07 -0.04 -12.64
CA ALA A 53 -44.53 -0.34 -11.30
C ALA A 53 -45.42 -1.60 -11.33
N ALA A 54 -45.25 -2.45 -10.33
CA ALA A 54 -46.29 -3.40 -9.91
C ALA A 54 -46.08 -3.78 -8.42
N GLN A 55 -46.85 -3.14 -7.55
CA GLN A 55 -47.50 -3.81 -6.41
C GLN A 55 -48.98 -3.98 -6.81
N PRO A 56 -49.67 -5.07 -6.44
CA PRO A 56 -50.24 -5.18 -5.08
C PRO A 56 -50.37 -6.62 -4.54
N GLY A 57 -50.69 -6.78 -3.25
CA GLY A 57 -51.26 -8.05 -2.79
C GLY A 57 -51.17 -8.35 -1.30
N THR A 58 -52.17 -7.89 -0.58
CA THR A 58 -52.53 -8.16 0.80
C THR A 58 -52.82 -9.63 1.15
N GLY A 59 -52.53 -10.01 2.40
CA GLY A 59 -53.48 -10.69 3.28
C GLY A 59 -53.40 -12.22 3.38
N GLY A 60 -53.36 -12.73 4.62
CA GLY A 60 -53.64 -14.14 4.89
C GLY A 60 -53.15 -14.61 6.26
N ALA A 61 -54.10 -14.81 7.17
CA ALA A 61 -53.94 -15.18 8.58
C ALA A 61 -53.33 -16.59 8.82
N ALA A 62 -52.81 -16.75 10.05
CA ALA A 62 -52.44 -18.01 10.69
C ALA A 62 -53.64 -18.98 10.81
N PRO A 63 -53.36 -20.28 11.08
CA PRO A 63 -53.57 -20.73 12.46
C PRO A 63 -52.52 -21.70 13.02
N ASP A 64 -52.67 -21.86 14.34
CA ASP A 64 -51.94 -22.61 15.35
C ASP A 64 -51.72 -24.12 15.17
N ALA A 65 -50.79 -24.58 16.01
CA ALA A 65 -50.71 -25.86 16.72
C ALA A 65 -50.14 -27.09 15.98
N GLY A 66 -48.96 -27.51 16.47
CA GLY A 66 -48.37 -28.82 16.19
C GLY A 66 -47.27 -29.16 17.19
N SER A 67 -47.68 -29.78 18.30
CA SER A 67 -46.83 -30.45 19.31
C SER A 67 -45.93 -31.52 18.66
N GLY A 68 -44.66 -31.62 19.06
CA GLY A 68 -43.78 -32.66 18.57
C GLY A 68 -42.37 -32.69 19.17
N SER A 69 -42.21 -33.54 20.19
CA SER A 69 -41.00 -34.31 20.53
C SER A 69 -39.65 -33.58 20.74
N ALA A 70 -39.31 -33.43 22.02
CA ALA A 70 -37.92 -33.30 22.47
C ALA A 70 -37.16 -34.61 22.17
N ALA A 71 -36.41 -34.63 21.07
CA ALA A 71 -35.36 -35.60 20.83
C ALA A 71 -34.10 -35.15 21.57
N THR A 72 -33.73 -35.88 22.62
CA THR A 72 -32.39 -35.82 23.22
C THR A 72 -31.37 -36.27 22.19
N SER A 73 -30.70 -35.31 21.55
CA SER A 73 -29.51 -35.58 20.74
C SER A 73 -28.40 -36.16 21.61
N PRO A 74 -27.81 -37.30 21.25
CA PRO A 74 -26.60 -37.78 21.89
C PRO A 74 -25.49 -36.78 21.61
N GLY A 75 -24.86 -36.27 22.68
CA GLY A 75 -23.80 -35.28 22.60
C GLY A 75 -22.71 -35.73 21.63
N SER A 76 -22.52 -34.94 20.56
CA SER A 76 -21.37 -35.09 19.68
C SER A 76 -20.10 -35.02 20.53
N PRO A 77 -19.17 -35.96 20.39
CA PRO A 77 -17.86 -35.86 21.03
C PRO A 77 -17.24 -34.55 20.57
N GLY A 78 -16.92 -33.66 21.51
CA GLY A 78 -16.37 -32.35 21.24
C GLY A 78 -15.22 -32.48 20.27
N ALA A 79 -15.38 -31.92 19.07
CA ALA A 79 -14.32 -31.84 18.10
C ALA A 79 -13.20 -31.05 18.77
N VAL A 80 -12.11 -31.75 19.13
CA VAL A 80 -10.90 -31.12 19.63
C VAL A 80 -10.41 -30.25 18.48
N SER A 81 -10.65 -28.95 18.57
CA SER A 81 -10.21 -27.98 17.57
C SER A 81 -8.70 -28.13 17.48
N ALA A 82 -8.21 -28.62 16.33
CA ALA A 82 -6.78 -28.72 16.09
C ALA A 82 -6.18 -27.33 16.28
N ALA A 83 -5.15 -27.22 17.12
CA ALA A 83 -4.50 -25.95 17.38
C ALA A 83 -4.00 -25.35 16.05
N ALA A 84 -4.29 -24.06 15.83
CA ALA A 84 -3.80 -23.35 14.66
C ALA A 84 -2.27 -23.49 14.54
N PRO A 85 -1.72 -23.74 13.33
CA PRO A 85 -0.29 -23.77 13.11
C PRO A 85 0.41 -22.54 13.69
N ALA A 86 1.51 -22.74 14.40
CA ALA A 86 2.29 -21.67 15.00
C ALA A 86 3.68 -21.56 14.34
N GLY A 87 4.20 -20.34 14.22
CA GLY A 87 5.53 -20.09 13.66
C GLY A 87 5.89 -18.61 13.61
N SER A 88 7.07 -18.28 13.09
CA SER A 88 7.46 -16.87 12.89
C SER A 88 6.72 -16.30 11.69
N LEU A 89 5.97 -15.20 11.89
CA LEU A 89 5.29 -14.52 10.77
C LEU A 89 6.29 -14.04 9.71
N VAL A 90 7.44 -13.49 10.12
CA VAL A 90 8.52 -13.07 9.22
C VAL A 90 8.93 -14.23 8.30
N LYS A 91 9.23 -15.40 8.87
CA LYS A 91 9.62 -16.59 8.07
C LYS A 91 8.50 -17.07 7.16
N ARG A 92 7.24 -16.97 7.62
CA ARG A 92 6.08 -17.33 6.80
C ARG A 92 5.97 -16.44 5.56
N LEU A 93 6.12 -15.12 5.73
CA LEU A 93 6.06 -14.17 4.62
C LEU A 93 7.28 -14.25 3.69
N GLN A 94 8.47 -14.49 4.23
CA GLN A 94 9.68 -14.73 3.42
C GLN A 94 9.57 -15.97 2.52
N ALA A 95 8.78 -16.97 2.94
CA ALA A 95 8.54 -18.18 2.16
C ALA A 95 7.46 -17.99 1.07
N GLN A 96 6.75 -16.85 1.06
CA GLN A 96 5.74 -16.60 0.03
C GLN A 96 6.40 -16.28 -1.31
N PRO A 97 5.98 -16.93 -2.40
CA PRO A 97 6.54 -16.67 -3.71
C PRO A 97 6.10 -15.28 -4.19
N MET A 98 7.05 -14.49 -4.69
CA MET A 98 6.80 -13.19 -5.32
C MET A 98 7.31 -13.18 -6.76
N ALA A 99 6.58 -12.50 -7.66
CA ALA A 99 7.05 -12.28 -9.02
C ALA A 99 8.37 -11.50 -8.99
N ALA A 100 9.44 -12.07 -9.54
CA ALA A 100 10.76 -11.46 -9.51
C ALA A 100 10.88 -10.28 -10.50
N SER A 101 11.84 -9.37 -10.26
CA SER A 101 12.16 -8.28 -11.19
C SER A 101 12.47 -8.83 -12.60
N GLY A 102 11.84 -8.24 -13.62
CA GLY A 102 12.05 -8.61 -15.03
C GLY A 102 11.53 -9.99 -15.42
N SER A 103 10.71 -10.64 -14.58
CA SER A 103 10.19 -11.98 -14.86
C SER A 103 8.97 -12.00 -15.78
N GLU A 104 8.27 -10.88 -15.94
CA GLU A 104 6.90 -10.81 -16.47
C GLU A 104 5.92 -11.72 -15.71
N GLY A 105 6.25 -12.09 -14.46
CA GLY A 105 5.43 -12.97 -13.63
C GLY A 105 4.25 -12.29 -12.94
N TRP A 106 4.19 -10.96 -12.96
CA TRP A 106 3.02 -10.24 -12.48
C TRP A 106 1.88 -10.37 -13.49
N LEU A 107 0.73 -10.87 -13.04
CA LEU A 107 -0.45 -11.06 -13.87
C LEU A 107 -1.52 -10.03 -13.50
N ALA A 108 -1.92 -9.23 -14.49
CA ALA A 108 -2.96 -8.22 -14.31
C ALA A 108 -4.29 -8.88 -13.88
N PRO A 109 -4.88 -8.47 -12.75
CA PRO A 109 -6.21 -8.91 -12.38
C PRO A 109 -7.28 -8.19 -13.20
N THR A 110 -8.37 -8.90 -13.47
CA THR A 110 -9.57 -8.29 -14.04
C THR A 110 -10.32 -7.47 -12.97
N ALA A 111 -11.12 -6.50 -13.41
CA ALA A 111 -11.98 -5.73 -12.51
C ALA A 111 -12.93 -6.62 -11.68
N LEU A 112 -13.44 -7.71 -12.27
CA LEU A 112 -14.29 -8.68 -11.56
C LEU A 112 -13.51 -9.40 -10.44
N GLN A 113 -12.27 -9.81 -10.69
CA GLN A 113 -11.43 -10.43 -9.65
C GLN A 113 -11.10 -9.46 -8.52
N LEU A 114 -10.78 -8.20 -8.84
CA LEU A 114 -10.52 -7.18 -7.82
C LEU A 114 -11.76 -6.92 -6.95
N HIS A 115 -12.94 -6.84 -7.57
CA HIS A 115 -14.20 -6.64 -6.84
C HIS A 115 -14.54 -7.83 -5.94
N ALA A 116 -14.49 -9.05 -6.48
CA ALA A 116 -14.77 -10.27 -5.73
C ALA A 116 -13.79 -10.45 -4.56
N PHE A 117 -12.49 -10.15 -4.79
CA PHE A 117 -11.49 -10.18 -3.72
C PHE A 117 -11.81 -9.17 -2.62
N ALA A 118 -12.13 -7.93 -2.97
CA ALA A 118 -12.46 -6.89 -1.99
C ALA A 118 -13.71 -7.25 -1.17
N GLN A 119 -14.74 -7.83 -1.80
CA GLN A 119 -15.95 -8.29 -1.10
C GLN A 119 -15.64 -9.43 -0.13
N ALA A 120 -14.91 -10.45 -0.56
CA ALA A 120 -14.55 -11.58 0.29
C ALA A 120 -13.64 -11.14 1.46
N LEU A 121 -12.69 -10.22 1.21
CA LEU A 121 -11.86 -9.66 2.27
C LEU A 121 -12.68 -8.82 3.25
N ALA A 122 -13.64 -8.01 2.78
CA ALA A 122 -14.55 -7.28 3.65
C ALA A 122 -15.39 -8.21 4.53
N ALA A 123 -15.87 -9.33 3.97
CA ALA A 123 -16.58 -10.35 4.74
C ALA A 123 -15.69 -11.03 5.80
N LEU A 124 -14.38 -11.21 5.54
CA LEU A 124 -13.44 -11.69 6.56
C LEU A 124 -13.11 -10.65 7.63
N LEU A 125 -13.11 -9.36 7.29
CA LEU A 125 -12.91 -8.27 8.25
C LEU A 125 -14.08 -8.17 9.24
N ASP A 126 -15.30 -8.43 8.78
CA ASP A 126 -16.51 -8.48 9.62
C ASP A 126 -16.60 -9.82 10.39
N ALA A 127 -16.36 -10.94 9.70
CA ALA A 127 -16.46 -12.28 10.25
C ALA A 127 -15.25 -13.15 9.83
N PRO A 128 -14.14 -13.14 10.59
CA PRO A 128 -12.91 -13.87 10.24
C PRO A 128 -13.08 -15.39 10.07
N GLY A 129 -14.13 -15.96 10.66
CA GLY A 129 -14.51 -17.37 10.53
C GLY A 129 -15.40 -17.70 9.34
N SER A 130 -15.73 -16.73 8.46
CA SER A 130 -16.67 -16.93 7.36
C SER A 130 -16.16 -17.96 6.34
N ALA A 131 -16.78 -19.15 6.32
CA ALA A 131 -16.46 -20.21 5.38
C ALA A 131 -16.75 -19.81 3.93
N GLN A 132 -17.82 -19.04 3.71
CA GLN A 132 -18.18 -18.53 2.39
C GLN A 132 -17.09 -17.60 1.85
N ALA A 133 -16.62 -16.63 2.65
CA ALA A 133 -15.58 -15.70 2.21
C ALA A 133 -14.25 -16.43 1.90
N ARG A 134 -13.89 -17.43 2.72
CA ARG A 134 -12.72 -18.29 2.46
C ARG A 134 -12.88 -19.08 1.15
N GLN A 135 -14.08 -19.57 0.84
CA GLN A 135 -14.37 -20.27 -0.41
C GLN A 135 -14.31 -19.34 -1.63
N GLU A 136 -14.83 -18.11 -1.53
CA GLU A 136 -14.76 -17.09 -2.58
C GLU A 136 -13.30 -16.71 -2.88
N LEU A 137 -12.47 -16.54 -1.85
CA LEU A 137 -11.02 -16.33 -2.01
C LEU A 137 -10.34 -17.52 -2.68
N ALA A 138 -10.71 -18.75 -2.34
CA ALA A 138 -10.18 -19.95 -2.98
C ALA A 138 -10.51 -20.02 -4.47
N GLN A 139 -11.72 -19.60 -4.88
CA GLN A 139 -12.10 -19.50 -6.30
C GLN A 139 -11.27 -18.46 -7.06
N LEU A 140 -10.74 -17.46 -6.36
CA LEU A 140 -9.83 -16.44 -6.91
C LEU A 140 -8.35 -16.85 -6.85
N GLY A 141 -8.04 -18.07 -6.39
CA GLY A 141 -6.68 -18.59 -6.29
C GLY A 141 -5.93 -18.15 -5.03
N PHE A 142 -6.63 -17.75 -3.96
CA PHE A 142 -6.03 -17.48 -2.65
C PHE A 142 -6.23 -18.65 -1.69
N SER A 143 -5.24 -18.94 -0.84
CA SER A 143 -5.42 -19.78 0.34
C SER A 143 -5.72 -18.92 1.56
N THR A 144 -6.46 -19.48 2.51
CA THR A 144 -6.63 -18.89 3.84
C THR A 144 -6.11 -19.82 4.92
N ALA A 145 -5.42 -19.27 5.93
CA ALA A 145 -4.84 -20.06 7.00
C ALA A 145 -4.95 -19.31 8.34
N ASP A 146 -5.52 -19.98 9.34
CA ASP A 146 -5.39 -19.54 10.73
C ASP A 146 -3.96 -19.83 11.19
N PHE A 147 -3.33 -18.84 11.81
CA PHE A 147 -1.92 -18.88 12.19
C PHE A 147 -1.72 -18.25 13.55
N ARG A 148 -0.66 -18.67 14.25
CA ARG A 148 -0.23 -18.01 15.49
C ARG A 148 1.22 -17.61 15.38
N ASP A 149 1.52 -16.32 15.57
CA ASP A 149 2.91 -15.91 15.65
C ASP A 149 3.56 -16.51 16.91
N SER A 150 4.68 -17.18 16.75
CA SER A 150 5.31 -17.96 17.82
C SER A 150 5.99 -17.09 18.88
N ALA A 151 6.36 -15.85 18.54
CA ALA A 151 7.04 -14.96 19.47
C ALA A 151 6.06 -14.24 20.41
N SER A 152 4.90 -13.87 19.89
CA SER A 152 3.88 -13.10 20.61
C SER A 152 2.67 -13.92 21.06
N GLY A 153 2.42 -15.05 20.40
CA GLY A 153 1.16 -15.79 20.52
C GLY A 153 -0.02 -15.11 19.80
N THR A 154 0.19 -14.03 19.05
CA THR A 154 -0.88 -13.29 18.37
C THR A 154 -1.62 -14.18 17.37
N PRO A 155 -2.96 -14.31 17.46
CA PRO A 155 -3.76 -15.04 16.49
C PRO A 155 -3.96 -14.22 15.21
N LEU A 156 -3.65 -14.83 14.07
CA LEU A 156 -3.67 -14.21 12.75
C LEU A 156 -4.50 -15.04 11.76
N LEU A 157 -5.10 -14.37 10.78
CA LEU A 157 -5.65 -15.00 9.58
C LEU A 157 -4.84 -14.52 8.37
N LEU A 158 -4.23 -15.46 7.65
CA LEU A 158 -3.44 -15.17 6.44
C LEU A 158 -4.31 -15.44 5.21
N VAL A 159 -4.32 -14.50 4.27
CA VAL A 159 -4.89 -14.62 2.93
C VAL A 159 -3.73 -14.51 1.95
N GLU A 160 -3.37 -15.62 1.32
CA GLU A 160 -2.11 -15.77 0.58
C GLU A 160 -2.38 -16.18 -0.87
N ASP A 161 -1.57 -15.70 -1.80
CA ASP A 161 -1.65 -16.09 -3.20
C ASP A 161 -1.22 -17.55 -3.41
N ALA A 162 -2.18 -18.47 -3.47
CA ALA A 162 -1.93 -19.89 -3.62
C ALA A 162 -1.49 -20.26 -5.05
N ALA A 163 -1.73 -19.39 -6.03
CA ALA A 163 -1.51 -19.65 -7.45
C ALA A 163 -0.07 -19.40 -7.93
N GLN A 164 0.92 -19.44 -7.03
CA GLN A 164 2.35 -19.30 -7.33
C GLN A 164 2.74 -17.97 -7.99
N ALA A 165 3.00 -16.94 -7.17
CA ALA A 165 3.74 -15.74 -7.58
C ALA A 165 3.09 -14.90 -8.72
N ARG A 166 1.77 -14.97 -8.93
CA ARG A 166 1.08 -14.14 -9.95
C ARG A 166 1.04 -12.65 -9.58
N GLY A 167 1.62 -12.26 -8.45
CA GLY A 167 1.70 -10.88 -8.01
C GLY A 167 0.56 -10.43 -7.08
N ALA A 168 -0.27 -11.35 -6.57
CA ALA A 168 -1.44 -10.95 -5.78
C ALA A 168 -1.14 -10.59 -4.31
N GLY A 169 -0.03 -11.12 -3.77
CA GLY A 169 0.50 -10.72 -2.47
C GLY A 169 -0.11 -11.47 -1.31
N THR A 170 -0.04 -10.85 -0.13
CA THR A 170 -0.54 -11.44 1.12
C THR A 170 -1.24 -10.38 1.96
N VAL A 171 -2.39 -10.73 2.50
CA VAL A 171 -3.07 -9.95 3.54
C VAL A 171 -3.04 -10.75 4.83
N VAL A 172 -2.63 -10.12 5.92
CA VAL A 172 -2.64 -10.70 7.26
C VAL A 172 -3.61 -9.90 8.11
N LEU A 173 -4.60 -10.56 8.68
CA LEU A 173 -5.54 -9.96 9.63
C LEU A 173 -5.13 -10.36 11.05
N ASN A 174 -5.01 -9.38 11.93
CA ASN A 174 -4.82 -9.62 13.35
C ASN A 174 -6.17 -9.81 14.03
N LEU A 175 -6.38 -10.99 14.61
CA LEU A 175 -7.65 -11.36 15.24
C LEU A 175 -7.76 -10.85 16.69
N ALA A 176 -6.68 -10.25 17.22
CA ALA A 176 -6.64 -9.59 18.51
C ALA A 176 -5.78 -8.30 18.43
N PRO A 177 -6.25 -7.26 17.71
CA PRO A 177 -5.48 -6.03 17.55
C PRO A 177 -5.51 -5.15 18.80
N ALA A 178 -4.42 -4.44 19.05
CA ALA A 178 -4.21 -3.54 20.18
C ALA A 178 -4.22 -2.06 19.78
N ARG A 179 -3.82 -1.75 18.54
CA ARG A 179 -3.75 -0.38 18.02
C ARG A 179 -4.55 -0.24 16.74
N ASP A 180 -5.21 0.90 16.62
CA ASP A 180 -6.04 1.24 15.48
C ASP A 180 -5.21 1.80 14.31
N LEU A 181 -4.43 0.93 13.65
CA LEU A 181 -3.75 1.18 12.38
C LEU A 181 -3.66 -0.12 11.57
N TRP A 182 -3.40 -0.03 10.27
CA TRP A 182 -2.89 -1.16 9.48
C TRP A 182 -1.59 -0.79 8.76
N LEU A 183 -0.87 -1.82 8.32
CA LEU A 183 0.46 -1.71 7.74
C LEU A 183 0.46 -2.13 6.27
N GLU A 184 1.36 -1.53 5.50
CA GLU A 184 1.49 -1.74 4.07
C GLU A 184 2.97 -1.80 3.68
N ALA A 185 3.36 -2.87 2.98
CA ALA A 185 4.70 -3.04 2.41
C ALA A 185 4.61 -3.24 0.89
N PRO A 186 4.40 -2.15 0.11
CA PRO A 186 4.17 -2.24 -1.33
C PRO A 186 5.43 -2.65 -2.12
N HIS A 187 6.63 -2.56 -1.53
CA HIS A 187 7.90 -2.92 -2.18
C HIS A 187 8.73 -3.91 -1.36
N ALA A 188 8.11 -4.95 -0.81
CA ALA A 188 8.77 -5.88 0.11
C ALA A 188 10.10 -6.49 -0.40
N THR A 189 10.23 -6.71 -1.72
CA THR A 189 11.48 -7.20 -2.33
C THR A 189 12.41 -6.08 -2.79
N SER A 190 11.86 -5.02 -3.39
CA SER A 190 12.64 -3.93 -3.97
C SER A 190 13.25 -3.02 -2.90
N ASP A 191 12.51 -2.82 -1.80
CA ASP A 191 12.94 -2.06 -0.63
C ASP A 191 13.37 -3.07 0.45
N THR A 192 14.46 -3.81 0.21
CA THR A 192 14.88 -4.98 1.00
C THR A 192 14.77 -4.79 2.51
N GLY A 193 13.89 -5.57 3.16
CA GLY A 193 13.69 -5.57 4.61
C GLY A 193 12.37 -4.91 5.07
N THR A 194 11.69 -4.14 4.22
CA THR A 194 10.39 -3.53 4.57
C THR A 194 9.30 -4.56 4.84
N GLY A 195 9.26 -5.68 4.10
CA GLY A 195 8.30 -6.76 4.35
C GLY A 195 8.53 -7.42 5.72
N ASP A 196 9.79 -7.66 6.08
CA ASP A 196 10.18 -8.25 7.35
C ASP A 196 9.88 -7.30 8.53
N GLU A 197 10.18 -6.01 8.36
CA GLU A 197 9.87 -4.94 9.32
C GLU A 197 8.36 -4.83 9.52
N ALA A 198 7.57 -4.75 8.45
CA ALA A 198 6.12 -4.64 8.54
C ALA A 198 5.49 -5.84 9.28
N ALA A 199 6.04 -7.04 9.10
CA ALA A 199 5.63 -8.23 9.83
C ALA A 199 5.93 -8.13 11.34
N ARG A 200 7.11 -7.61 11.70
CA ARG A 200 7.47 -7.36 13.11
C ARG A 200 6.63 -6.25 13.72
N LEU A 201 6.38 -5.16 12.98
CA LEU A 201 5.50 -4.07 13.39
C LEU A 201 4.05 -4.53 13.59
N LEU A 202 3.53 -5.43 12.74
CA LEU A 202 2.17 -5.96 12.89
C LEU A 202 1.97 -6.57 14.27
N VAL A 203 2.91 -7.43 14.66
CA VAL A 203 2.87 -8.19 15.90
C VAL A 203 3.20 -7.31 17.11
N SER A 204 4.26 -6.51 17.04
CA SER A 204 4.71 -5.68 18.16
C SER A 204 3.76 -4.55 18.49
N LEU A 205 3.23 -3.87 17.47
CA LEU A 205 2.25 -2.80 17.65
C LEU A 205 0.84 -3.35 17.92
N GLY A 206 0.57 -4.61 17.56
CA GLY A 206 -0.77 -5.15 17.51
C GLY A 206 -1.65 -4.40 16.51
N ALA A 207 -1.10 -4.09 15.33
CA ALA A 207 -1.85 -3.45 14.25
C ALA A 207 -2.97 -4.39 13.76
N ARG A 208 -4.01 -3.84 13.14
CA ARG A 208 -5.19 -4.58 12.67
C ARG A 208 -4.91 -5.52 11.51
N ALA A 209 -4.08 -5.06 10.58
CA ALA A 209 -3.78 -5.83 9.38
C ALA A 209 -2.42 -5.43 8.80
N LEU A 210 -1.92 -6.28 7.91
CA LEU A 210 -0.75 -6.04 7.08
C LEU A 210 -1.07 -6.45 5.63
N VAL A 211 -0.75 -5.59 4.67
CA VAL A 211 -0.80 -5.91 3.24
C VAL A 211 0.63 -5.91 2.69
N VAL A 212 1.04 -7.01 2.07
CA VAL A 212 2.37 -7.18 1.45
C VAL A 212 2.18 -7.41 -0.04
N THR A 213 2.97 -6.72 -0.87
CA THR A 213 2.98 -6.96 -2.33
C THR A 213 3.33 -8.42 -2.66
N GLY A 214 2.81 -8.92 -3.78
CA GLY A 214 3.18 -10.23 -4.33
C GLY A 214 4.19 -10.17 -5.46
N ALA A 215 4.67 -8.99 -5.80
CA ALA A 215 5.57 -8.79 -6.92
C ALA A 215 6.62 -7.74 -6.59
N ASP A 216 7.81 -7.95 -7.13
CA ASP A 216 8.77 -6.88 -7.29
C ASP A 216 8.18 -5.77 -8.15
N ARG A 217 8.44 -4.50 -7.81
CA ARG A 217 7.88 -3.38 -8.55
C ARG A 217 8.32 -3.32 -10.01
N CYS A 218 9.43 -3.98 -10.36
CA CYS A 218 9.93 -4.14 -11.73
C CYS A 218 9.58 -5.50 -12.35
N ALA A 219 8.62 -6.26 -11.80
CA ALA A 219 8.26 -7.59 -12.30
C ALA A 219 7.59 -7.59 -13.67
N SER A 220 7.02 -6.47 -14.13
CA SER A 220 6.51 -6.31 -15.50
C SER A 220 7.16 -5.13 -16.23
N ALA A 221 7.39 -5.30 -17.52
CA ALA A 221 7.80 -4.23 -18.42
C ALA A 221 6.67 -3.25 -18.75
N ALA A 222 5.40 -3.61 -18.54
CA ALA A 222 4.28 -2.73 -18.85
C ALA A 222 4.28 -1.49 -17.93
N LEU A 223 4.15 -0.31 -18.56
CA LEU A 223 4.11 0.96 -17.85
C LEU A 223 2.76 1.16 -17.18
N THR A 224 2.76 1.74 -15.98
CA THR A 224 1.51 2.16 -15.34
C THR A 224 0.86 3.29 -16.18
N PRO A 225 -0.46 3.26 -16.39
CA PRO A 225 -1.20 4.37 -16.99
C PRO A 225 -1.40 5.54 -16.00
N CYS A 226 -1.13 5.33 -14.71
CA CYS A 226 -1.25 6.36 -13.69
C CYS A 226 -0.18 7.46 -13.86
N THR A 227 -0.41 8.64 -13.29
CA THR A 227 0.48 9.81 -13.47
C THR A 227 1.93 9.39 -13.30
N ALA A 228 2.72 9.62 -14.34
CA ALA A 228 4.13 9.32 -14.32
C ALA A 228 4.82 10.12 -13.20
N GLY A 229 5.36 9.42 -12.22
CA GLY A 229 6.46 9.90 -11.39
C GLY A 229 7.80 9.46 -12.00
N ALA A 230 8.85 10.23 -11.78
CA ALA A 230 10.21 9.72 -12.00
C ALA A 230 10.61 8.83 -10.82
N THR A 231 11.15 7.66 -11.12
CA THR A 231 11.71 6.74 -10.11
C THR A 231 13.16 6.44 -10.46
N SER A 232 13.99 6.11 -9.48
CA SER A 232 15.33 5.54 -9.75
C SER A 232 15.28 4.03 -10.04
N ALA A 233 14.13 3.39 -9.79
CA ALA A 233 13.91 1.97 -10.06
C ALA A 233 13.50 1.73 -11.52
N CYS A 234 13.56 0.47 -11.95
CA CYS A 234 13.01 -0.02 -13.22
C CYS A 234 13.36 0.81 -14.48
N GLY A 235 14.57 1.37 -14.53
CA GLY A 235 15.03 2.19 -15.66
C GLY A 235 14.38 3.57 -15.77
N GLY A 236 13.91 4.15 -14.65
CA GLY A 236 13.35 5.50 -14.65
C GLY A 236 11.82 5.57 -14.65
N GLN A 237 11.14 4.42 -14.75
CA GLN A 237 9.72 4.36 -15.09
C GLN A 237 8.94 3.48 -14.12
N LEU A 238 7.77 3.94 -13.72
CA LEU A 238 6.82 3.18 -12.93
C LEU A 238 6.13 2.10 -13.78
N ARG A 239 5.89 0.93 -13.20
CA ARG A 239 5.33 -0.24 -13.88
C ARG A 239 3.98 -0.62 -13.27
N VAL A 240 3.18 -1.38 -14.01
CA VAL A 240 1.90 -1.93 -13.48
C VAL A 240 2.11 -2.91 -12.31
N SER A 241 3.30 -3.53 -12.21
CA SER A 241 3.71 -4.37 -11.08
C SER A 241 4.08 -3.57 -9.82
N ASP A 242 4.20 -2.25 -9.92
CA ASP A 242 4.47 -1.38 -8.76
C ASP A 242 3.19 -1.17 -7.95
N ALA A 243 3.08 -1.89 -6.83
CA ALA A 243 1.88 -1.91 -5.99
C ALA A 243 1.47 -0.52 -5.46
N ALA A 244 2.44 0.37 -5.22
CA ALA A 244 2.18 1.72 -4.75
C ALA A 244 1.76 2.69 -5.85
N HIS A 245 1.96 2.34 -7.13
CA HIS A 245 1.83 3.27 -8.26
C HIS A 245 0.87 2.78 -9.35
N TYR A 246 0.03 1.81 -9.02
CA TYR A 246 -0.99 1.29 -9.92
C TYR A 246 -2.28 0.99 -9.16
N THR A 247 -3.42 1.37 -9.74
CA THR A 247 -4.74 1.23 -9.11
C THR A 247 -5.38 -0.14 -9.28
N GLU A 248 -4.96 -0.91 -10.29
CA GLU A 248 -5.62 -2.18 -10.65
C GLU A 248 -4.76 -3.38 -10.24
N ASN A 249 -4.48 -3.47 -8.94
CA ASN A 249 -3.80 -4.61 -8.34
C ASN A 249 -4.50 -5.04 -7.03
N PHE A 250 -4.24 -6.27 -6.59
CA PHE A 250 -4.84 -6.80 -5.35
C PHE A 250 -4.40 -6.04 -4.10
N PHE A 251 -3.21 -5.42 -4.10
CA PHE A 251 -2.74 -4.57 -3.01
C PHE A 251 -3.67 -3.37 -2.80
N THR A 252 -4.01 -2.65 -3.87
CA THR A 252 -4.95 -1.52 -3.85
C THR A 252 -6.38 -1.98 -3.55
N ALA A 253 -6.78 -3.15 -4.03
CA ALA A 253 -8.08 -3.71 -3.66
C ALA A 253 -8.16 -4.05 -2.16
N ALA A 254 -7.09 -4.58 -1.56
CA ALA A 254 -7.00 -4.83 -0.12
C ALA A 254 -7.06 -3.52 0.68
N HIS A 255 -6.30 -2.51 0.27
CA HIS A 255 -6.36 -1.18 0.85
C HIS A 255 -7.78 -0.60 0.83
N ARG A 256 -8.48 -0.66 -0.31
CA ARG A 256 -9.86 -0.17 -0.43
C ARG A 256 -10.83 -0.95 0.48
N ALA A 257 -10.68 -2.26 0.58
CA ALA A 257 -11.51 -3.08 1.48
C ALA A 257 -11.27 -2.72 2.96
N LEU A 258 -10.00 -2.54 3.35
CA LEU A 258 -9.64 -2.10 4.69
C LEU A 258 -10.19 -0.69 4.99
N ARG A 259 -10.02 0.27 4.08
CA ARG A 259 -10.57 1.62 4.24
C ARG A 259 -12.10 1.63 4.35
N ALA A 260 -12.80 0.79 3.58
CA ALA A 260 -14.25 0.69 3.67
C ALA A 260 -14.71 0.11 5.02
N ALA A 261 -14.02 -0.91 5.54
CA ALA A 261 -14.34 -1.54 6.82
C ALA A 261 -13.87 -0.71 8.03
N LEU A 262 -12.80 0.06 7.86
CA LEU A 262 -12.08 0.79 8.90
C LEU A 262 -11.89 2.27 8.50
N PRO A 263 -12.98 3.05 8.35
CA PRO A 263 -12.95 4.36 7.70
C PRO A 263 -12.07 5.40 8.42
N HIS A 264 -11.84 5.24 9.72
CA HIS A 264 -11.08 6.19 10.55
C HIS A 264 -9.69 5.68 10.94
N THR A 265 -9.31 4.49 10.52
CA THR A 265 -8.05 3.84 10.89
C THR A 265 -6.94 4.29 9.94
N PRO A 266 -5.79 4.80 10.41
CA PRO A 266 -4.69 5.16 9.54
C PRO A 266 -4.01 3.97 8.87
N ALA A 267 -3.63 4.12 7.60
CA ALA A 267 -2.75 3.23 6.87
C ALA A 267 -1.30 3.71 7.03
N LEU A 268 -0.39 2.83 7.46
CA LEU A 268 1.05 3.09 7.47
C LEU A 268 1.73 2.31 6.35
N SER A 269 2.20 3.03 5.34
CA SER A 269 2.97 2.50 4.22
C SER A 269 4.47 2.61 4.51
N VAL A 270 5.12 1.47 4.72
CA VAL A 270 6.56 1.39 4.97
C VAL A 270 7.33 1.16 3.68
N HIS A 271 8.34 1.99 3.47
CA HIS A 271 9.17 1.99 2.28
C HIS A 271 10.65 2.12 2.65
N GLY A 272 11.51 1.91 1.66
CA GLY A 272 12.94 2.07 1.82
C GLY A 272 13.60 2.77 0.65
N PHE A 273 14.66 3.52 0.97
CA PHE A 273 15.56 4.08 -0.05
C PHE A 273 16.98 3.57 0.15
N VAL A 274 17.73 3.58 -0.95
CA VAL A 274 19.19 3.48 -0.91
C VAL A 274 19.72 4.89 -0.67
N THR A 275 20.58 5.03 0.35
CA THR A 275 21.09 6.32 0.85
C THR A 275 21.58 7.22 -0.28
N GLY A 276 20.85 8.31 -0.54
CA GLY A 276 21.36 9.44 -1.33
C GLY A 276 21.68 10.67 -0.46
N GLY A 277 21.39 10.60 0.84
CA GLY A 277 21.22 11.77 1.72
C GLY A 277 21.67 11.52 3.16
N THR A 278 21.50 12.54 4.00
CA THR A 278 21.83 12.51 5.44
C THR A 278 20.67 12.03 6.32
N GLU A 279 19.51 11.84 5.72
CA GLU A 279 18.26 11.49 6.36
C GLU A 279 18.23 10.00 6.70
N ALA A 280 17.85 9.68 7.93
CA ALA A 280 17.58 8.32 8.36
C ALA A 280 16.18 7.88 7.91
N ALA A 281 15.22 8.81 7.89
CA ALA A 281 13.84 8.58 7.46
C ALA A 281 13.20 9.85 6.86
N VAL A 282 12.20 9.66 6.00
CA VAL A 282 11.33 10.73 5.49
C VAL A 282 9.88 10.33 5.77
N VAL A 283 9.15 11.17 6.51
CA VAL A 283 7.76 10.94 6.91
C VAL A 283 6.83 11.84 6.11
N SER A 284 5.78 11.28 5.52
CA SER A 284 4.83 12.02 4.69
C SER A 284 3.39 11.57 4.91
N ASP A 285 2.43 12.47 4.68
CA ASP A 285 1.00 12.13 4.57
C ASP A 285 0.58 11.89 3.12
N GLY A 286 1.53 11.77 2.19
CA GLY A 286 1.27 11.61 0.76
C GLY A 286 1.00 12.94 0.04
N THR A 287 1.15 14.08 0.72
CA THR A 287 1.04 15.42 0.13
C THR A 287 2.33 16.23 0.30
N ARG A 288 2.33 17.48 -0.19
CA ARG A 288 3.35 18.50 0.14
C ARG A 288 2.76 19.67 0.91
N ALA A 289 1.50 19.54 1.34
CA ALA A 289 0.85 20.56 2.14
C ALA A 289 1.49 20.58 3.53
N SER A 290 1.63 21.77 4.11
CA SER A 290 2.08 21.89 5.49
C SER A 290 1.06 21.25 6.42
N ALA A 291 1.52 20.38 7.31
CA ALA A 291 0.70 19.78 8.34
C ALA A 291 0.50 20.75 9.51
N ALA A 292 -0.65 20.66 10.17
CA ALA A 292 -0.90 21.38 11.42
C ALA A 292 0.02 20.83 12.55
N PRO A 293 0.40 21.66 13.53
CA PRO A 293 1.13 21.19 14.70
C PRO A 293 0.43 20.01 15.37
N GLY A 294 1.18 18.96 15.68
CA GLY A 294 0.66 17.75 16.30
C GLY A 294 -0.03 16.77 15.34
N ALA A 295 -0.07 17.03 14.03
CA ALA A 295 -0.49 16.04 13.04
C ALA A 295 0.35 14.75 13.14
N LEU A 296 -0.24 13.60 12.77
CA LEU A 296 0.38 12.29 12.91
C LEU A 296 1.77 12.21 12.25
N THR A 297 1.94 12.77 11.05
CA THR A 297 3.22 12.85 10.34
C THR A 297 4.30 13.55 11.15
N LEU A 298 3.97 14.69 11.77
CA LEU A 298 4.90 15.45 12.58
C LEU A 298 5.21 14.73 13.89
N ARG A 299 4.22 14.11 14.54
CA ARG A 299 4.43 13.32 15.78
C ARG A 299 5.41 12.17 15.56
N VAL A 300 5.24 11.42 14.46
CA VAL A 300 6.12 10.29 14.12
C VAL A 300 7.53 10.79 13.80
N ARG A 301 7.66 11.87 13.01
CA ARG A 301 8.95 12.50 12.70
C ARG A 301 9.69 12.95 13.96
N ASP A 302 8.98 13.61 14.89
CA ASP A 302 9.56 14.09 16.15
C ASP A 302 9.94 12.93 17.07
N ALA A 303 9.09 11.91 17.17
CA ALA A 303 9.36 10.71 17.98
C ALA A 303 10.56 9.90 17.45
N LEU A 304 10.76 9.87 16.13
CA LEU A 304 11.97 9.31 15.50
C LEU A 304 13.21 10.14 15.83
N ASN A 305 13.15 11.47 15.68
CA ASN A 305 14.29 12.35 16.00
C ASN A 305 14.70 12.28 17.47
N HIS A 306 13.74 12.05 18.39
CA HIS A 306 14.05 11.82 19.80
C HIS A 306 14.90 10.55 20.04
N ARG A 307 14.70 9.52 19.20
CA ARG A 307 15.36 8.20 19.31
C ARG A 307 16.59 8.07 18.45
N LEU A 308 16.71 8.91 17.42
CA LEU A 308 17.81 8.96 16.48
C LEU A 308 18.58 10.28 16.65
N PRO A 309 19.21 10.56 17.80
CA PRO A 309 19.87 11.85 18.03
C PRO A 309 21.02 12.15 17.04
N GLN A 310 21.53 11.10 16.37
CA GLN A 310 22.56 11.21 15.32
C GLN A 310 22.01 11.01 13.90
N GLY A 311 20.71 10.72 13.74
CA GLY A 311 20.06 10.44 12.45
C GLY A 311 18.84 11.32 12.26
N ARG A 312 18.81 12.11 11.18
CA ARG A 312 17.72 13.05 10.95
C ARG A 312 16.52 12.37 10.28
N ALA A 313 15.39 12.30 10.97
CA ALA A 313 14.09 12.11 10.33
C ALA A 313 13.55 13.47 9.87
N THR A 314 13.11 13.56 8.62
CA THR A 314 12.44 14.75 8.08
C THR A 314 10.98 14.47 7.77
N SER A 315 10.17 15.51 7.65
CA SER A 315 8.82 15.40 7.12
C SER A 315 8.64 16.23 5.86
N CYS A 316 7.90 15.68 4.88
CA CYS A 316 7.45 16.43 3.71
C CYS A 316 6.42 17.51 4.04
N ASN A 317 5.85 17.47 5.25
CA ASN A 317 4.76 18.31 5.70
C ASN A 317 5.19 19.32 6.78
N ASP A 318 6.45 19.27 7.24
CA ASP A 318 7.02 20.33 8.09
C ASP A 318 7.71 21.37 7.19
N PRO A 319 7.27 22.65 7.19
CA PRO A 319 7.95 23.69 6.42
C PRO A 319 9.40 23.94 6.87
N ALA A 320 9.78 23.56 8.10
CA ALA A 320 11.16 23.62 8.56
C ALA A 320 12.06 22.54 7.93
N ASP A 321 11.46 21.45 7.44
CA ASP A 321 12.17 20.38 6.75
C ASP A 321 12.21 20.64 5.24
N THR A 322 13.37 21.08 4.76
CA THR A 322 13.57 21.45 3.35
C THR A 322 14.18 20.34 2.50
N ALA A 323 14.72 19.29 3.14
CA ALA A 323 15.44 18.22 2.46
C ALA A 323 14.51 17.07 1.97
N TYR A 324 14.97 16.35 0.95
CA TYR A 324 14.42 15.04 0.54
C TYR A 324 12.95 15.01 0.06
N ARG A 325 12.51 16.09 -0.59
CA ARG A 325 11.15 16.22 -1.19
C ARG A 325 10.77 15.26 -2.35
N PRO A 326 11.68 14.53 -3.03
CA PRO A 326 11.27 13.50 -3.99
C PRO A 326 10.53 12.32 -3.36
N LEU A 327 10.73 12.07 -2.06
CA LEU A 327 10.25 10.90 -1.34
C LEU A 327 8.94 11.14 -0.55
N CYS A 328 8.12 12.10 -0.98
CA CYS A 328 6.91 12.50 -0.25
C CYS A 328 5.67 11.63 -0.52
N ALA A 329 5.80 10.49 -1.19
CA ALA A 329 4.67 9.63 -1.58
C ALA A 329 3.53 10.34 -2.34
N THR A 330 3.78 11.46 -3.01
CA THR A 330 2.73 12.18 -3.77
C THR A 330 2.18 11.40 -4.97
N THR A 331 2.89 10.34 -5.36
CA THR A 331 2.50 9.41 -6.42
C THR A 331 1.95 8.09 -5.89
N ASN A 332 1.95 7.89 -4.57
CA ASN A 332 1.41 6.69 -3.95
C ASN A 332 -0.12 6.68 -4.09
N VAL A 333 -0.63 5.64 -4.72
CA VAL A 333 -2.06 5.46 -5.01
C VAL A 333 -2.88 5.34 -3.72
N GLN A 334 -2.38 4.62 -2.71
CA GLN A 334 -3.06 4.44 -1.43
C GLN A 334 -3.20 5.80 -0.71
N GLY A 335 -2.12 6.58 -0.68
CA GLY A 335 -2.16 7.94 -0.13
C GLY A 335 -3.13 8.87 -0.88
N ARG A 336 -3.23 8.75 -2.20
CA ARG A 336 -4.20 9.53 -2.99
C ARG A 336 -5.64 9.11 -2.71
N ILE A 337 -5.91 7.81 -2.54
CA ILE A 337 -7.24 7.29 -2.15
C ILE A 337 -7.63 7.88 -0.79
N ASP A 338 -6.77 7.72 0.22
CA ASP A 338 -7.05 8.14 1.59
C ASP A 338 -7.19 9.65 1.76
N ASN A 339 -6.50 10.43 0.93
CA ASN A 339 -6.58 11.88 0.93
C ASN A 339 -7.68 12.43 -0.01
N GLY A 340 -8.52 11.56 -0.59
CA GLY A 340 -9.70 11.97 -1.35
C GLY A 340 -9.37 12.61 -2.71
N ALA A 341 -8.28 12.20 -3.37
CA ALA A 341 -8.03 12.60 -4.75
C ALA A 341 -9.21 12.18 -5.64
N ALA A 342 -9.65 13.08 -6.53
CA ALA A 342 -10.77 12.78 -7.44
C ALA A 342 -10.47 11.60 -8.38
N ASP A 343 -9.19 11.44 -8.75
CA ASP A 343 -8.67 10.29 -9.47
C ASP A 343 -7.30 9.91 -8.87
N ALA A 344 -7.27 8.82 -8.10
CA ALA A 344 -6.04 8.35 -7.46
C ALA A 344 -4.96 7.87 -8.46
N CYS A 345 -5.35 7.52 -9.69
CA CYS A 345 -4.42 7.15 -10.74
C CYS A 345 -3.77 8.40 -11.33
N LEU A 346 -4.56 9.44 -11.63
CA LEU A 346 -4.10 10.57 -12.43
C LEU A 346 -3.83 11.87 -11.65
N GLN A 347 -4.23 11.97 -10.38
CA GLN A 347 -4.19 13.21 -9.63
C GLN A 347 -3.64 13.01 -8.21
N GLY A 348 -2.73 13.90 -7.80
CA GLY A 348 -2.33 14.03 -6.41
C GLY A 348 -3.46 14.66 -5.58
N ALA A 349 -3.51 14.36 -4.28
CA ALA A 349 -4.43 15.03 -3.38
C ALA A 349 -3.95 16.45 -3.03
N GLY A 350 -4.88 17.40 -2.92
CA GLY A 350 -4.59 18.79 -2.56
C GLY A 350 -4.38 19.02 -1.06
N SER A 351 -4.87 18.11 -0.22
CA SER A 351 -4.80 18.19 1.24
C SER A 351 -4.76 16.79 1.84
N ALA A 352 -4.19 16.65 3.04
CA ALA A 352 -4.18 15.38 3.76
C ALA A 352 -5.48 15.18 4.56
N SER A 353 -5.96 13.94 4.65
CA SER A 353 -7.05 13.54 5.55
C SER A 353 -6.57 13.15 6.95
N GLY A 354 -5.27 12.90 7.11
CA GLY A 354 -4.68 12.32 8.32
C GLY A 354 -4.80 10.79 8.40
N LEU A 355 -5.31 10.14 7.35
CA LEU A 355 -5.55 8.69 7.33
C LEU A 355 -4.46 7.88 6.60
N PHE A 356 -3.51 8.56 5.97
CA PHE A 356 -2.34 7.93 5.34
C PHE A 356 -1.06 8.46 5.97
N LEU A 357 -0.17 7.54 6.32
CA LEU A 357 1.17 7.82 6.81
C LEU A 357 2.15 7.00 5.97
N HIS A 358 3.17 7.66 5.46
CA HIS A 358 4.24 7.06 4.68
C HIS A 358 5.57 7.31 5.38
N VAL A 359 6.39 6.26 5.45
CA VAL A 359 7.73 6.34 6.04
C VAL A 359 8.71 5.69 5.07
N GLU A 360 9.50 6.51 4.39
CA GLU A 360 10.70 6.08 3.66
C GLU A 360 11.87 5.93 4.63
N GLN A 361 12.63 4.84 4.54
CA GLN A 361 13.66 4.52 5.53
C GLN A 361 14.99 4.08 4.94
N ALA A 362 16.09 4.56 5.55
CA ALA A 362 17.42 4.06 5.25
C ALA A 362 17.58 2.58 5.67
N PRO A 363 18.48 1.81 5.03
CA PRO A 363 18.63 0.37 5.32
C PRO A 363 18.93 0.05 6.79
N ALA A 364 19.56 0.97 7.53
CA ALA A 364 19.88 0.77 8.94
C ALA A 364 18.64 0.69 9.84
N LEU A 365 17.53 1.36 9.47
CA LEU A 365 16.30 1.37 10.26
C LEU A 365 15.42 0.13 10.01
N ARG A 366 15.64 -0.59 8.91
CA ARG A 366 14.78 -1.69 8.45
C ARG A 366 15.29 -3.08 8.83
N ARG A 367 16.45 -3.15 9.49
CA ARG A 367 17.08 -4.40 9.94
C ARG A 367 16.87 -4.57 11.43
N ALA A 368 16.49 -5.79 11.83
CA ALA A 368 16.33 -6.17 13.22
C ALA A 368 17.52 -5.72 14.08
N GLY A 369 17.22 -4.97 15.14
CA GLY A 369 18.19 -4.39 16.06
C GLY A 369 17.81 -2.98 16.51
N ALA A 370 18.73 -2.32 17.20
CA ALA A 370 18.50 -1.06 17.92
C ALA A 370 17.93 0.09 17.07
N SER A 371 18.19 0.09 15.76
CA SER A 371 17.69 1.11 14.85
C SER A 371 16.25 0.86 14.40
N GLU A 372 15.82 -0.40 14.25
CA GLU A 372 14.42 -0.74 14.04
C GLU A 372 13.58 -0.53 15.30
N ASP A 373 14.18 -0.80 16.48
CA ASP A 373 13.54 -0.48 17.77
C ASP A 373 13.16 1.00 17.87
N ALA A 374 13.91 1.91 17.21
CA ALA A 374 13.59 3.33 17.17
C ALA A 374 12.31 3.62 16.38
N VAL A 375 12.08 2.92 15.26
CA VAL A 375 10.89 3.06 14.42
C VAL A 375 9.68 2.50 15.16
N GLU A 376 9.80 1.27 15.68
CA GLU A 376 8.75 0.63 16.47
C GLU A 376 8.35 1.52 17.65
N ALA A 377 9.32 2.01 18.43
CA ALA A 377 9.03 2.82 19.60
C ALA A 377 8.46 4.21 19.22
N ALA A 378 8.88 4.83 18.12
CA ALA A 378 8.28 6.07 17.63
C ALA A 378 6.81 5.89 17.21
N LEU A 379 6.49 4.75 16.60
CA LEU A 379 5.12 4.37 16.26
C LEU A 379 4.30 4.06 17.51
N MET A 380 4.87 3.37 18.50
CA MET A 380 4.19 3.12 19.79
C MET A 380 3.82 4.42 20.52
N ASP A 381 4.67 5.45 20.48
CA ASP A 381 4.35 6.76 21.05
C ASP A 381 3.25 7.50 20.26
N SER A 382 3.19 7.26 18.95
CA SER A 382 2.30 7.99 18.04
C SER A 382 0.91 7.37 17.92
N PHE A 383 0.80 6.07 18.26
CA PHE A 383 -0.43 5.28 18.21
C PHE A 383 -0.73 4.64 19.57
N THR A 384 -1.81 5.09 20.20
CA THR A 384 -2.27 4.58 21.50
C THR A 384 -2.89 3.19 21.40
N CYS A 385 -2.83 2.42 22.49
CA CYS A 385 -3.54 1.15 22.66
C CYS A 385 -5.06 1.40 22.79
N SER A 386 -5.75 1.55 21.66
CA SER A 386 -7.18 1.86 21.60
C SER A 386 -8.08 0.62 21.45
N LEU A 387 -7.50 -0.58 21.34
CA LEU A 387 -8.19 -1.84 21.13
C LEU A 387 -7.77 -2.87 22.19
N PRO A 388 -8.59 -3.91 22.47
CA PRO A 388 -8.39 -4.79 23.62
C PRO A 388 -7.33 -5.89 23.39
N GLY A 389 -6.71 -5.96 22.22
CA GLY A 389 -5.73 -7.00 21.91
C GLY A 389 -4.40 -6.81 22.66
N PRO A 390 -3.63 -7.89 22.85
CA PRO A 390 -2.30 -7.81 23.44
C PRO A 390 -1.29 -7.25 22.43
N ALA A 391 -0.40 -6.38 22.89
CA ALA A 391 0.75 -5.89 22.12
C ALA A 391 1.80 -5.28 23.04
N ARG A 392 2.98 -4.98 22.50
CA ARG A 392 4.03 -4.31 23.26
C ARG A 392 3.53 -2.95 23.75
N GLY A 393 3.71 -2.69 25.04
CA GLY A 393 3.27 -1.46 25.70
C GLY A 393 1.76 -1.32 25.88
N CYS A 394 0.96 -2.34 25.53
CA CYS A 394 -0.47 -2.39 25.82
C CYS A 394 -0.71 -3.37 26.97
N GLY A 395 -1.42 -2.93 28.01
CA GLY A 395 -1.92 -3.84 29.05
C GLY A 395 -2.96 -4.80 28.45
N ALA A 396 -3.01 -6.02 28.98
CA ALA A 396 -4.06 -6.99 28.66
C ALA A 396 -5.36 -6.68 29.42
#